data_AF-T1EL96-F1
#
_entry.id   AF-T1EL96-F1
#
_cell.length_a   1.000
_cell.length_b   1.000
_cell.length_c   1.000
_cell.angle_alpha   90.00
_cell.angle_beta   90.00
_cell.angle_gamma   90.00
#
_symmetry.space_group_name_H-M   'P 1'
#
loop_
_entity.id
_entity.type
_entity.pdbx_description
1 polymer ?
#
loop_
_entity_poly.entity_id
_entity_poly.type
_entity_poly.pdbx_seq_one_letter_code
_entity_poly.pdbx_strand_id
1 'polypeptide(L)' 'DEMFLNTSCCICLDDFETGDFVWQLQCCHNFHSHCVYKWLREKRNRCPLCSQ' A
#
# COMPACT_ATOMS: atom_id res chain seq x y z
N ASP A 1 -3.53 23.87 -2.07
CA ASP A 1 -2.70 23.08 -1.16
C ASP A 1 -3.34 21.69 -1.13
N GLU A 2 -3.20 20.96 -2.24
CA GLU A 2 -3.89 19.68 -2.47
C GLU A 2 -3.02 18.60 -1.83
N MET A 3 -3.39 18.22 -0.62
CA MET A 3 -2.66 17.26 0.21
C MET A 3 -2.55 15.92 -0.54
N PHE A 4 -1.33 15.54 -0.92
CA PHE A 4 -0.97 14.24 -1.50
C PHE A 4 -1.14 13.10 -0.48
N LEU A 5 -2.36 12.88 0.03
CA LEU A 5 -2.70 11.60 0.61
C LEU A 5 -2.73 10.60 -0.55
N ASN A 6 -1.89 9.57 -0.48
CA ASN A 6 -1.94 8.45 -1.42
C ASN A 6 -3.24 7.68 -1.19
N THR A 7 -4.30 8.03 -1.93
CA THR A 7 -5.66 7.46 -1.80
C THR A 7 -5.88 6.18 -2.60
N SER A 8 -4.84 5.64 -3.25
CA SER A 8 -4.91 4.43 -4.05
C SER A 8 -3.79 3.45 -3.76
N CYS A 9 -4.05 2.17 -3.97
CA CYS A 9 -3.06 1.12 -3.80
C CYS A 9 -2.28 0.90 -5.09
N CYS A 10 -0.97 1.20 -5.07
CA CYS A 10 -0.11 1.02 -6.26
C CYS A 10 0.17 -0.45 -6.64
N ILE A 11 -0.32 -1.43 -5.86
CA ILE A 11 -0.16 -2.86 -6.18
C ILE A 11 -1.29 -3.33 -7.11
N CYS A 12 -2.54 -3.00 -6.80
CA CYS A 12 -3.70 -3.32 -7.65
C CYS A 12 -4.13 -2.18 -8.58
N LEU A 13 -3.58 -0.98 -8.38
CA LEU A 13 -3.92 0.25 -9.11
C LEU A 13 -5.38 0.69 -8.91
N ASP A 14 -5.93 0.41 -7.72
CA ASP A 14 -7.31 0.70 -7.34
C ASP A 14 -7.35 1.69 -6.16
N ASP A 15 -8.44 2.46 -6.05
CA ASP A 15 -8.62 3.45 -4.98
C ASP A 15 -8.95 2.77 -3.65
N PHE A 16 -8.70 3.46 -2.53
CA PHE A 16 -9.17 3.00 -1.22
C PHE A 16 -10.62 3.40 -1.01
N GLU A 17 -11.46 2.42 -0.72
CA GLU A 17 -12.87 2.63 -0.44
C GLU A 17 -13.19 2.55 1.07
N THR A 18 -14.33 3.10 1.46
CA THR A 18 -14.80 2.99 2.84
C THR A 18 -15.08 1.52 3.16
N GLY A 19 -14.38 0.98 4.16
CA GLY A 19 -14.46 -0.43 4.54
C GLY A 19 -13.27 -1.27 4.07
N ASP A 20 -12.38 -0.71 3.25
CA ASP A 20 -11.13 -1.37 2.92
C ASP A 20 -10.20 -1.48 4.12
N PHE A 21 -9.54 -2.64 4.22
CA PHE A 21 -8.47 -2.83 5.18
C PHE A 21 -7.16 -2.33 4.58
N VAL A 22 -6.70 -1.17 5.03
CA VAL A 22 -5.43 -0.58 4.59
C VAL A 22 -4.34 -0.88 5.61
N TRP A 23 -3.16 -1.25 5.12
CA TRP A 23 -1.97 -1.45 5.94
C TRP A 23 -0.91 -0.41 5.58
N GLN A 24 -0.42 0.29 6.60
CA GLN A 24 0.69 1.23 6.49
C GLN A 24 2.00 0.54 6.86
N LEU A 25 3.00 0.59 5.97
CA LEU A 25 4.36 0.12 6.28
C LEU A 25 5.14 1.18 7.08
N GLN A 26 6.30 0.80 7.64
CA GLN A 26 7.17 1.70 8.39
C GLN A 26 7.68 2.90 7.57
N CYS A 27 7.72 2.76 6.24
CA CYS A 27 8.04 3.84 5.30
C CYS A 27 6.83 4.74 4.96
N CYS A 28 5.75 4.67 5.76
CA CYS A 28 4.51 5.45 5.65
C CYS A 28 3.65 5.22 4.40
N HIS A 29 4.01 4.27 3.54
CA HIS A 29 3.21 3.91 2.37
C HIS A 29 2.05 2.99 2.72
N ASN A 30 0.90 3.27 2.09
CA ASN A 30 -0.36 2.58 2.31
C ASN A 30 -0.69 1.64 1.16
N PHE A 31 -1.23 0.48 1.49
CA PHE A 31 -1.67 -0.53 0.53
C PHE A 31 -2.87 -1.29 1.08
N HIS A 32 -3.69 -1.90 0.22
CA HIS A 32 -4.67 -2.87 0.71
C HIS A 32 -3.94 -3.99 1.44
N SER A 33 -4.47 -4.38 2.59
CA SER A 33 -3.89 -5.41 3.47
C SER A 33 -3.66 -6.72 2.71
N HIS A 34 -4.62 -7.12 1.86
CA HIS A 34 -4.47 -8.30 1.00
C HIS A 34 -3.32 -8.15 -0.01
N CYS A 35 -3.22 -6.99 -0.66
CA CYS A 35 -2.20 -6.71 -1.67
C CYS A 35 -0.80 -6.71 -1.07
N VAL A 36 -0.59 -6.00 0.05
CA VAL A 36 0.72 -5.96 0.70
C VAL A 36 1.09 -7.30 1.31
N TYR A 37 0.14 -8.03 1.89
CA TYR A 37 0.41 -9.35 2.45
C TYR A 37 0.93 -10.32 1.38
N LYS A 38 0.25 -10.36 0.22
CA LYS A 38 0.69 -11.16 -0.93
C LYS A 38 2.07 -10.73 -1.41
N TRP A 39 2.29 -9.42 -1.56
CA TRP A 39 3.57 -8.87 -2.00
C TRP A 39 4.73 -9.22 -1.06
N LEU A 40 4.58 -8.99 0.25
CA LEU A 40 5.61 -9.24 1.24
C LEU A 40 6.03 -10.72 1.27
N ARG A 41 5.06 -11.63 1.10
CA ARG A 41 5.30 -13.07 1.00
C ARG A 41 6.14 -13.46 -0.23
N GLU A 42 5.95 -12.77 -1.35
CA GLU A 42 6.62 -13.08 -2.62
C GLU A 42 7.95 -12.32 -2.83
N LYS A 43 8.10 -11.10 -2.28
CA LYS A 43 9.14 -10.13 -2.66
C LYS A 43 10.07 -9.71 -1.51
N ARG A 44 10.35 -10.61 -0.57
CA ARG A 44 11.33 -10.41 0.54
C ARG A 44 11.01 -9.24 1.47
N ASN A 45 9.74 -9.03 1.81
CA ASN A 45 9.35 -8.04 2.81
C ASN A 45 9.67 -6.56 2.47
N ARG A 46 9.84 -6.20 1.19
CA ARG A 46 10.15 -4.82 0.78
C ARG A 46 8.93 -4.04 0.29
N CYS A 47 8.91 -2.74 0.57
CA CYS A 47 7.92 -1.81 0.08
C CYS A 47 7.95 -1.71 -1.46
N PRO A 48 6.80 -1.85 -2.16
CA PRO A 48 6.71 -1.69 -3.62
C PRO A 48 7.10 -0.29 -4.12
N LEU A 49 6.91 0.75 -3.31
CA LEU A 49 7.08 2.14 -3.72
C LEU A 49 8.50 2.67 -3.53
N CYS A 50 9.11 2.37 -2.38
CA CYS A 50 10.44 2.89 -2.04
C CYS A 50 11.53 1.82 -1.91
N SER A 51 11.19 0.54 -2.14
CA SER A 51 12.11 -0.60 -2.05
C SER A 51 12.81 -0.78 -0.68
N GLN A 52 12.32 -0.15 0.38
CA GLN A 52 12.76 -0.33 1.76
C GLN A 52 12.17 -1.58 2.41
#